data_AF-A0A9D5VJZ6-F1
#
_entry.id   AF-A0A9D5VJZ6-F1
#
_cell.length_a   1.000
_cell.length_b   1.000
_cell.length_c   1.000
_cell.angle_alpha   90.00
_cell.angle_beta   90.00
_cell.angle_gamma   90.00
#
_symmetry.space_group_name_H-M   'P 1'
#
loop_
_entity.id
_entity.type
_entity.pdbx_description
1 polymer ?
#
loop_
_entity_poly.entity_id
_entity_poly.type
_entity_poly.pdbx_seq_one_letter_code
_entity_poly.pdbx_strand_id
1 'polypeptide(L)'
;MLEKIKNELVANSKILEVEPASCSFYQENWEVEAELYYSQNWEELLKYQEQIAREKPDCIEEQWKLCERYIDNGLYEKALCYLSRLYNKDPDNYDIVHSLIEVLLLLGCDESEFNWKRPPRVLRPSLEILDICYDYLRLKRRPRNFFELYSNLWPIADFFPLSIKDNNLK
;
A
#
# COMPACT_ATOMS: atom_id res chain seq x y z
N MET A 1 15.82 -11.22 -8.09
CA MET A 1 15.40 -10.39 -6.92
C MET A 1 14.39 -11.16 -6.07
N LEU A 2 13.25 -11.57 -6.64
CA LEU A 2 12.27 -12.44 -5.99
C LEU A 2 12.84 -13.80 -5.52
N GLU A 3 13.81 -14.36 -6.25
CA GLU A 3 14.52 -15.59 -5.85
C GLU A 3 15.39 -15.40 -4.57
N LYS A 4 15.85 -14.17 -4.32
CA LYS A 4 16.61 -13.81 -3.11
C LYS A 4 15.68 -13.68 -1.91
N ILE A 5 14.50 -13.11 -2.12
CA ILE A 5 13.40 -13.02 -1.14
C ILE A 5 12.86 -14.42 -0.78
N LYS A 6 12.71 -15.34 -1.76
CA LYS A 6 12.39 -16.75 -1.51
C LYS A 6 13.37 -17.43 -0.55
N ASN A 7 14.66 -17.13 -0.67
CA ASN A 7 15.69 -17.71 0.19
C ASN A 7 15.71 -17.09 1.60
N GLU A 8 15.38 -15.80 1.74
CA GLU A 8 15.23 -15.14 3.04
C GLU A 8 13.96 -15.59 3.81
N LEU A 9 12.89 -15.94 3.08
CA LEU A 9 11.65 -16.50 3.64
C LEU A 9 11.87 -17.86 4.33
N VAL A 10 12.83 -18.66 3.87
CA VAL A 10 13.18 -19.97 4.46
C VAL A 10 14.10 -19.82 5.68
N ALA A 11 14.92 -18.76 5.73
CA ALA A 11 15.95 -18.59 6.77
C ALA A 11 15.40 -17.99 8.09
N ASN A 12 14.33 -17.20 8.04
CA ASN A 12 13.83 -16.44 9.20
C ASN A 12 12.63 -17.07 9.93
N SER A 13 12.46 -18.39 9.84
CA SER A 13 11.36 -19.14 10.49
C SER A 13 11.53 -19.33 12.01
N LYS A 14 12.42 -18.57 12.67
CA LYS A 14 12.62 -18.64 14.13
C LYS A 14 12.00 -17.42 14.82
N ILE A 15 10.80 -17.70 15.32
CA ILE A 15 10.06 -17.08 16.42
C ILE A 15 10.88 -16.05 17.24
N LEU A 16 10.46 -14.79 17.21
CA LEU A 16 10.79 -13.79 18.22
C LEU A 16 9.76 -13.91 19.34
N GLU A 17 10.05 -14.76 20.33
CA GLU A 17 9.37 -14.76 21.63
C GLU A 17 10.05 -13.69 22.49
N VAL A 18 9.36 -12.59 22.78
CA VAL A 18 9.82 -11.59 23.77
C VAL A 18 8.62 -11.04 24.53
N GLU A 19 8.76 -11.03 25.86
CA GLU A 19 7.71 -10.69 26.85
C GLU A 19 7.15 -9.26 26.70
N PRO A 20 5.83 -9.05 26.91
CA PRO A 20 5.24 -7.73 26.82
C PRO A 20 5.55 -6.87 28.05
N ALA A 21 6.18 -5.73 27.82
CA ALA A 21 6.29 -4.67 28.83
C ALA A 21 4.97 -3.87 28.89
N SER A 22 4.47 -3.72 30.13
CA SER A 22 3.26 -2.97 30.50
C SER A 22 3.29 -1.52 29.99
N CYS A 23 2.28 -1.10 29.22
CA CYS A 23 2.08 0.28 28.80
C CYS A 23 0.87 0.90 29.51
N SER A 24 1.08 2.07 30.15
CA SER A 24 0.06 2.82 30.88
C SER A 24 -0.12 4.24 30.32
N PHE A 25 -1.35 4.73 30.47
CA PHE A 25 -1.91 6.09 30.27
C PHE A 25 -2.55 6.44 28.91
N TYR A 26 -3.76 7.02 29.07
CA TYR A 26 -4.81 7.26 28.08
C TYR A 26 -4.50 8.46 27.16
N GLN A 27 -3.71 8.22 26.13
CA GLN A 27 -3.83 8.98 24.89
C GLN A 27 -4.43 8.01 23.88
N GLU A 28 -5.53 8.36 23.23
CA GLU A 28 -6.10 7.46 22.23
C GLU A 28 -5.05 7.29 21.12
N ASN A 29 -4.64 6.05 20.83
CA ASN A 29 -3.46 5.75 19.99
C ASN A 29 -3.41 6.50 18.64
N TRP A 30 -4.58 6.92 18.12
CA TRP A 30 -4.67 7.68 16.86
C TRP A 30 -4.13 9.11 16.97
N GLU A 31 -4.11 9.75 18.15
CA GLU A 31 -3.60 11.11 18.31
C GLU A 31 -2.08 11.18 18.10
N VAL A 32 -1.36 10.24 18.70
CA VAL A 32 0.10 10.13 18.57
C VAL A 32 0.47 9.79 17.12
N GLU A 33 -0.24 8.82 16.52
CA GLU A 33 -0.04 8.44 15.12
C GLU A 33 -0.28 9.64 14.19
N ALA A 34 -1.39 10.36 14.37
CA ALA A 34 -1.76 11.50 13.54
C ALA A 34 -0.73 12.64 13.65
N GLU A 35 -0.28 12.98 14.86
CA GLU A 35 0.73 14.02 15.06
C GLU A 35 2.04 13.69 14.34
N LEU A 36 2.53 12.45 14.49
CA LEU A 36 3.75 11.99 13.83
C LEU A 36 3.58 11.94 12.29
N TYR A 37 2.40 11.54 11.80
CA TYR A 37 2.10 11.50 10.37
C TYR A 37 2.07 12.90 9.75
N TYR A 38 1.33 13.84 10.34
CA TYR A 38 1.22 15.20 9.80
C TYR A 38 2.51 16.02 9.94
N SER A 39 3.33 15.70 10.93
CA SER A 39 4.69 16.27 11.06
C SER A 39 5.72 15.59 10.14
N GLN A 40 5.33 14.54 9.40
CA GLN A 40 6.18 13.75 8.50
C GLN A 40 7.39 13.13 9.22
N ASN A 41 7.25 12.84 10.51
CA ASN A 41 8.30 12.21 11.30
C ASN A 41 8.26 10.69 11.11
N TRP A 42 8.62 10.25 9.91
CA TRP A 42 8.48 8.85 9.48
C TRP A 42 9.26 7.86 10.33
N GLU A 43 10.44 8.25 10.81
CA GLU A 43 11.30 7.39 11.63
C GLU A 43 10.68 7.12 13.01
N GLU A 44 10.19 8.16 13.70
CA GLU A 44 9.54 8.01 15.00
C GLU A 44 8.19 7.33 14.87
N LEU A 45 7.44 7.63 13.81
CA LEU A 45 6.19 6.94 13.49
C LEU A 45 6.40 5.44 13.29
N LEU A 46 7.50 5.04 12.63
CA LEU A 46 7.85 3.64 12.48
C LEU A 46 8.18 2.99 13.82
N LYS A 47 8.99 3.63 14.67
CA LYS A 47 9.30 3.11 16.01
C LYS A 47 8.05 2.91 16.86
N TYR A 48 7.14 3.89 16.83
CA TYR A 48 5.86 3.82 17.50
C TYR A 48 5.03 2.61 17.05
N GLN A 49 4.89 2.42 15.73
CA GLN A 49 4.14 1.29 15.20
C GLN A 49 4.83 -0.06 15.45
N GLU A 50 6.16 -0.11 15.46
CA GLU A 50 6.90 -1.31 15.85
C GLU A 50 6.59 -1.71 17.30
N GLN A 51 6.42 -0.76 18.21
CA GLN A 51 6.02 -1.06 19.58
C GLN A 51 4.60 -1.65 19.63
N ILE A 52 3.63 -1.03 18.96
CA ILE A 52 2.25 -1.51 18.93
C ILE A 52 2.16 -2.91 18.32
N ALA A 53 2.82 -3.13 17.19
CA ALA A 53 2.84 -4.42 16.51
C ALA A 53 3.52 -5.52 17.35
N ARG A 54 4.47 -5.17 18.23
CA ARG A 54 5.07 -6.11 19.19
C ARG A 54 4.11 -6.48 20.31
N GLU A 55 3.32 -5.52 20.81
CA GLU A 55 2.30 -5.77 21.83
C GLU A 55 1.12 -6.59 21.28
N LYS A 56 0.87 -6.52 19.97
CA LYS A 56 -0.24 -7.19 19.28
C LYS A 56 0.24 -8.00 18.06
N PRO A 57 1.03 -9.07 18.24
CA PRO A 57 1.63 -9.84 17.14
C PRO A 57 0.60 -10.56 16.25
N ASP A 58 -0.54 -10.94 16.83
CA ASP A 58 -1.61 -11.67 16.13
C ASP A 58 -2.67 -10.76 15.51
N CYS A 59 -2.61 -9.45 15.76
CA CYS A 59 -3.55 -8.50 15.19
C CYS A 59 -3.14 -8.12 13.77
N ILE A 60 -3.86 -8.65 12.77
CA ILE A 60 -3.57 -8.41 11.34
C ILE A 60 -3.52 -6.92 11.02
N GLU A 61 -4.45 -6.12 11.57
CA GLU A 61 -4.50 -4.68 11.34
C GLU A 61 -3.20 -3.98 11.79
N GLU A 62 -2.69 -4.30 12.98
CA GLU A 62 -1.49 -3.64 13.53
C GLU A 62 -0.22 -4.10 12.81
N GLN A 63 -0.19 -5.35 12.35
CA GLN A 63 0.89 -5.85 11.49
C GLN A 63 0.85 -5.22 10.10
N TRP A 64 -0.34 -4.97 9.55
CA TRP A 64 -0.51 -4.27 8.28
C TRP A 64 -0.10 -2.81 8.39
N LYS A 65 -0.52 -2.09 9.44
CA LYS A 65 -0.06 -0.72 9.72
C LYS A 65 1.45 -0.63 9.84
N LEU A 66 2.10 -1.62 10.47
CA LEU A 66 3.56 -1.68 10.48
C LEU A 66 4.17 -1.77 9.07
N CYS A 67 3.53 -2.51 8.16
CA CYS A 67 3.95 -2.56 6.77
C CYS A 67 3.79 -1.20 6.07
N GLU A 68 2.69 -0.49 6.31
CA GLU A 68 2.50 0.88 5.81
C GLU A 68 3.63 1.80 6.29
N ARG A 69 4.03 1.70 7.56
CA ARG A 69 5.17 2.47 8.07
C ARG A 69 6.50 2.09 7.42
N TYR A 70 6.69 0.82 7.03
CA TYR A 70 7.84 0.44 6.22
C TYR A 70 7.81 1.08 4.83
N ILE A 71 6.63 1.21 4.20
CA ILE A 71 6.44 1.89 2.92
C ILE A 71 6.79 3.38 3.05
N ASP A 72 6.25 4.05 4.07
CA ASP A 72 6.48 5.48 4.36
C ASP A 72 7.99 5.79 4.52
N ASN A 73 8.76 4.83 5.04
CA ASN A 73 10.21 4.94 5.25
C ASN A 73 11.07 4.44 4.06
N GLY A 74 10.46 4.08 2.94
CA GLY A 74 11.19 3.57 1.76
C GLY A 74 11.71 2.14 1.90
N LEU A 75 11.30 1.41 2.94
CA LEU A 75 11.75 0.05 3.24
C LEU A 75 10.91 -0.99 2.48
N TYR A 76 10.79 -0.82 1.17
CA TYR A 76 9.85 -1.55 0.31
C TYR A 76 10.08 -3.07 0.30
N GLU A 77 11.33 -3.53 0.31
CA GLU A 77 11.66 -4.95 0.31
C GLU A 77 11.20 -5.64 1.61
N LYS A 78 11.35 -4.93 2.74
CA LYS A 78 10.87 -5.39 4.05
C LYS A 78 9.35 -5.39 4.10
N ALA A 79 8.71 -4.33 3.60
CA ALA A 79 7.25 -4.24 3.48
C ALA A 79 6.69 -5.40 2.64
N LEU A 80 7.28 -5.68 1.47
CA LEU A 80 6.87 -6.77 0.58
C LEU A 80 6.92 -8.12 1.30
N CYS A 81 8.01 -8.39 2.02
CA CYS A 81 8.18 -9.64 2.76
C CYS A 81 7.09 -9.84 3.84
N TYR A 82 6.82 -8.80 4.63
CA TYR A 82 5.80 -8.86 5.67
C TYR A 82 4.38 -8.94 5.11
N LEU A 83 4.05 -8.09 4.13
CA LEU A 83 2.75 -8.10 3.46
C LEU A 83 2.45 -9.43 2.79
N SER A 84 3.47 -10.08 2.18
CA SER A 84 3.33 -11.42 1.61
C SER A 84 2.88 -12.46 2.65
N ARG A 85 3.36 -12.34 3.89
CA ARG A 85 2.96 -13.21 4.99
C ARG A 85 1.55 -12.91 5.47
N LEU A 86 1.18 -11.63 5.55
CA LEU A 86 -0.17 -11.21 5.91
C LEU A 86 -1.20 -11.66 4.88
N TYR A 87 -0.91 -11.49 3.59
CA TYR A 87 -1.75 -11.97 2.49
C TYR A 87 -1.94 -13.49 2.54
N ASN A 88 -0.90 -14.25 2.92
CA ASN A 88 -1.04 -15.69 3.07
C ASN A 88 -2.02 -16.08 4.19
N LYS A 89 -2.11 -15.28 5.26
CA LYS A 89 -3.08 -15.47 6.36
C LYS A 89 -4.47 -15.03 5.96
N ASP A 90 -4.60 -13.87 5.32
CA ASP A 90 -5.89 -13.28 4.92
C ASP A 90 -5.82 -12.73 3.49
N PRO A 91 -6.09 -13.56 2.48
CA PRO A 91 -5.98 -13.17 1.07
C PRO A 91 -7.08 -12.23 0.58
N ASP A 92 -8.19 -12.13 1.30
CA ASP A 92 -9.36 -11.34 0.92
C ASP A 92 -9.36 -9.94 1.56
N ASN A 93 -8.34 -9.64 2.37
CA ASN A 93 -8.14 -8.32 2.95
C ASN A 93 -7.67 -7.31 1.88
N TYR A 94 -8.56 -6.38 1.54
CA TYR A 94 -8.30 -5.38 0.51
C TYR A 94 -7.14 -4.45 0.86
N ASP A 95 -6.99 -4.07 2.13
CA ASP A 95 -5.91 -3.17 2.56
C ASP A 95 -4.54 -3.80 2.31
N ILE A 96 -4.38 -5.08 2.67
CA ILE A 96 -3.15 -5.84 2.39
C ILE A 96 -2.89 -5.95 0.89
N VAL A 97 -3.93 -6.25 0.10
CA VAL A 97 -3.80 -6.36 -1.37
C VAL A 97 -3.41 -5.02 -1.99
N HIS A 98 -4.00 -3.92 -1.53
CA HIS A 98 -3.66 -2.57 -1.99
C HIS A 98 -2.21 -2.22 -1.68
N SER A 99 -1.76 -2.41 -0.44
CA SER A 99 -0.37 -2.16 -0.04
C SER A 99 0.62 -3.06 -0.79
N LEU A 100 0.26 -4.31 -1.09
CA LEU A 100 1.10 -5.19 -1.92
C LEU A 100 1.27 -4.63 -3.34
N ILE A 101 0.19 -4.21 -3.98
CA ILE A 101 0.24 -3.62 -5.33
C ILE A 101 1.09 -2.35 -5.31
N GLU A 102 0.91 -1.50 -4.30
CA GLU A 102 1.71 -0.28 -4.13
C GLU A 102 3.20 -0.61 -4.00
N VAL A 103 3.57 -1.55 -3.13
CA VAL A 103 4.97 -1.95 -2.95
C VAL A 103 5.57 -2.55 -4.21
N LEU A 104 4.82 -3.38 -4.95
CA LEU A 104 5.27 -3.92 -6.24
C LEU A 104 5.53 -2.81 -7.24
N LEU A 105 4.63 -1.82 -7.32
CA LEU A 105 4.80 -0.65 -8.18
C LEU A 105 6.04 0.18 -7.79
N LEU A 106 6.25 0.43 -6.49
CA LEU A 106 7.40 1.18 -5.97
C LEU A 106 8.74 0.47 -6.24
N LEU A 107 8.74 -0.86 -6.25
CA LEU A 107 9.89 -1.68 -6.63
C LEU A 107 10.08 -1.80 -8.15
N GLY A 108 9.13 -1.32 -8.96
CA GLY A 108 9.13 -1.51 -10.40
C GLY A 108 8.86 -2.95 -10.85
N CYS A 109 8.29 -3.77 -9.96
CA CYS A 109 7.82 -5.12 -10.27
C CYS A 109 6.42 -5.06 -10.89
N ASP A 110 6.16 -5.96 -11.84
CA ASP A 110 4.81 -6.12 -12.37
C ASP A 110 3.95 -6.92 -11.38
N GLU A 111 2.68 -6.56 -11.23
CA GLU A 111 1.77 -7.26 -10.33
C GLU A 111 1.65 -8.76 -10.66
N SER A 112 1.84 -9.16 -11.92
CA SER A 112 1.81 -10.56 -12.33
C SER A 112 2.98 -11.40 -11.81
N GLU A 113 4.07 -10.76 -11.37
CA GLU A 113 5.23 -11.45 -10.78
C GLU A 113 4.96 -11.95 -9.35
N PHE A 114 3.91 -11.45 -8.71
CA PHE A 114 3.50 -11.90 -7.39
C PHE A 114 2.60 -13.14 -7.46
N ASN A 115 2.81 -14.08 -6.54
CA ASN A 115 2.04 -15.33 -6.47
C ASN A 115 0.68 -15.11 -5.80
N TRP A 116 -0.23 -14.43 -6.49
CA TRP A 116 -1.60 -14.22 -6.01
C TRP A 116 -2.37 -15.54 -5.92
N LYS A 117 -3.07 -15.77 -4.79
CA LYS A 117 -4.10 -16.82 -4.70
C LYS A 117 -5.31 -16.47 -5.56
N ARG A 118 -5.65 -15.17 -5.58
CA ARG A 118 -6.65 -14.57 -6.45
C ARG A 118 -6.08 -13.26 -6.98
N PRO A 119 -5.78 -13.14 -8.29
CA PRO A 119 -5.18 -11.93 -8.82
C PRO A 119 -6.15 -10.76 -8.69
N PRO A 120 -5.70 -9.62 -8.12
CA PRO A 120 -6.53 -8.44 -8.02
C PRO A 120 -6.77 -7.85 -9.41
N ARG A 121 -7.93 -7.22 -9.59
CA ARG A 121 -8.21 -6.47 -10.80
C ARG A 121 -7.60 -5.07 -10.67
N VAL A 122 -6.43 -4.88 -11.25
CA VAL A 122 -5.76 -3.57 -11.28
C VAL A 122 -6.36 -2.73 -12.41
N LEU A 123 -7.02 -1.63 -12.06
CA LEU A 123 -7.55 -0.67 -13.03
C LEU A 123 -6.47 0.33 -13.38
N ARG A 124 -5.99 0.30 -14.63
CA ARG A 124 -5.05 1.30 -15.15
C ARG A 124 -5.81 2.35 -15.95
N PRO A 125 -5.57 3.66 -15.74
CA PRO A 125 -6.11 4.69 -16.60
C PRO A 125 -5.68 4.45 -18.06
N SER A 126 -6.59 4.69 -19.01
CA SER A 126 -6.22 4.64 -20.43
C SER A 126 -5.24 5.77 -20.76
N LEU A 127 -4.48 5.60 -21.85
CA LEU A 127 -3.59 6.66 -22.35
C LEU A 127 -4.36 7.96 -22.60
N GLU A 128 -5.60 7.88 -23.08
CA GLU A 128 -6.49 9.03 -23.26
C GLU A 128 -6.77 9.77 -21.94
N ILE A 129 -7.11 9.04 -20.86
CA ILE A 129 -7.31 9.64 -19.54
C ILE A 129 -6.01 10.28 -19.03
N LEU A 130 -4.88 9.62 -19.25
CA LEU A 130 -3.56 10.13 -18.84
C LEU A 130 -3.20 11.41 -19.60
N ASP A 131 -3.45 11.48 -20.90
CA ASP A 131 -3.18 12.66 -21.73
C ASP A 131 -4.02 13.86 -21.27
N ILE A 132 -5.30 13.64 -20.93
CA ILE A 132 -6.17 14.70 -20.40
C ILE A 132 -5.67 15.20 -19.05
N CYS A 133 -5.32 14.29 -18.15
CA CYS A 133 -4.72 14.64 -16.86
C CYS A 133 -3.43 15.45 -17.09
N TYR A 134 -2.58 15.01 -18.01
CA TYR A 134 -1.33 15.67 -18.33
C TYR A 134 -1.55 17.08 -18.91
N ASP A 135 -2.44 17.24 -19.89
CA ASP A 135 -2.76 18.53 -20.49
C ASP A 135 -3.36 19.51 -19.48
N TYR A 136 -4.25 19.01 -18.61
CA TYR A 136 -4.84 19.80 -17.54
C TYR A 136 -3.79 20.30 -16.52
N LEU A 137 -2.86 19.42 -16.14
CA LEU A 137 -1.81 19.71 -15.14
C LEU A 137 -0.62 20.49 -15.73
N ARG A 138 -0.26 20.29 -17.01
CA ARG A 138 0.92 20.87 -17.65
C ARG A 138 0.84 22.37 -17.86
N LEU A 139 -0.35 22.96 -17.91
CA LEU A 139 -0.54 24.41 -18.08
C LEU A 139 -0.09 25.17 -16.82
N LYS A 140 1.23 25.31 -16.67
CA LYS A 140 1.95 25.90 -15.53
C LYS A 140 1.54 27.36 -15.33
N ARG A 141 0.84 27.66 -14.21
CA ARG A 141 0.91 28.94 -13.46
C ARG A 141 -0.09 29.07 -12.29
N ARG A 142 -1.07 28.17 -12.12
CA ARG A 142 -2.04 28.26 -11.01
C ARG A 142 -2.36 26.89 -10.40
N PRO A 143 -2.67 26.81 -9.10
CA PRO A 143 -3.22 25.60 -8.50
C PRO A 143 -4.51 25.20 -9.22
N ARG A 144 -4.71 23.90 -9.39
CA ARG A 144 -5.86 23.32 -10.08
C ARG A 144 -6.91 22.87 -9.08
N ASN A 145 -8.18 23.07 -9.44
CA ASN A 145 -9.28 22.53 -8.68
C ASN A 145 -9.51 21.06 -9.11
N PHE A 146 -9.61 20.15 -8.14
CA PHE A 146 -9.97 18.76 -8.41
C PHE A 146 -11.33 18.64 -9.12
N PHE A 147 -12.30 19.47 -8.74
CA PHE A 147 -13.63 19.49 -9.34
C PHE A 147 -13.60 19.87 -10.83
N GLU A 148 -12.69 20.76 -11.23
CA GLU A 148 -12.49 21.12 -12.65
C GLU A 148 -11.89 19.96 -13.44
N LEU A 149 -10.91 19.24 -12.87
CA LEU A 149 -10.38 18.02 -13.49
C LEU A 149 -11.48 16.98 -13.67
N TYR A 150 -12.24 16.73 -12.61
CA TYR A 150 -13.35 15.79 -12.62
C TYR A 150 -14.40 16.16 -13.67
N SER A 151 -14.76 17.44 -13.78
CA SER A 151 -15.71 17.94 -14.78
C SER A 151 -15.20 17.76 -16.22
N ASN A 152 -13.90 17.82 -16.45
CA ASN A 152 -13.30 17.54 -17.76
C ASN A 152 -13.27 16.04 -18.09
N LEU A 153 -13.21 15.17 -17.07
CA LEU A 153 -13.22 13.71 -17.23
C LEU A 153 -14.65 13.15 -17.35
N TRP A 154 -15.64 13.81 -16.74
CA TRP A 154 -17.04 13.37 -16.69
C TRP A 154 -17.66 13.05 -18.07
N PRO A 155 -17.49 13.88 -19.13
CA PRO A 155 -18.05 13.59 -20.45
C PRO A 155 -17.51 12.29 -21.08
N ILE A 156 -16.30 11.87 -20.70
CA ILE A 156 -15.65 10.67 -21.26
C ILE A 156 -16.09 9.41 -20.50
N ALA A 157 -16.32 9.55 -19.19
CA ALA A 157 -16.85 8.48 -18.36
C ALA A 157 -18.30 8.10 -18.72
N ASP A 158 -19.13 9.07 -19.14
CA ASP A 158 -20.54 8.84 -19.48
C ASP A 158 -20.78 8.46 -20.96
N PHE A 159 -19.88 8.83 -21.90
CA PHE A 159 -20.06 8.51 -23.32
C PHE A 159 -19.60 7.09 -23.70
N PHE A 160 -18.88 6.40 -22.80
CA PHE A 160 -18.61 4.98 -22.91
C PHE A 160 -19.44 4.21 -21.87
N PRO A 161 -20.54 3.55 -22.25
CA PRO A 161 -21.25 2.68 -21.32
C PRO A 161 -20.36 1.48 -21.02
N LEU A 162 -19.57 1.51 -19.95
CA LEU A 162 -18.82 0.39 -19.35
C LEU A 162 -18.43 -0.72 -20.35
N SER A 163 -17.89 -0.33 -21.52
CA SER A 163 -17.33 -1.28 -22.46
C SER A 163 -15.89 -1.48 -22.04
N ILE A 164 -15.74 -2.09 -20.87
CA ILE A 164 -14.59 -2.92 -20.57
C ILE A 164 -14.69 -4.05 -21.60
N LYS A 165 -14.20 -3.82 -22.82
CA LYS A 165 -13.84 -4.92 -23.70
C LYS A 165 -12.67 -5.58 -23.01
N ASP A 166 -12.89 -6.81 -22.58
CA ASP A 166 -11.86 -7.77 -22.18
C ASP A 166 -10.82 -7.92 -23.31
N ASN A 167 -9.90 -6.97 -23.39
CA ASN A 167 -8.70 -7.09 -24.19
C ASN A 167 -7.63 -7.67 -23.27
N ASN A 168 -7.72 -8.98 -23.04
CA ASN A 168 -6.59 -9.91 -22.91
C ASN A 168 -7.11 -11.33 -22.66
N LEU A 169 -7.65 -11.93 -23.72
CA LEU A 169 -7.60 -13.38 -23.93
C LEU A 169 -6.92 -13.61 -25.27
N LYS A 170 -5.61 -13.80 -25.23
CA LYS A 170 -4.82 -14.70 -26.09
C LYS A 170 -3.41 -14.83 -25.55
#